data_AF-A0A0N0IYE1-F1
#
_entry.id   AF-A0A0N0IYE1-F1
#
_cell.length_a   1.000
_cell.length_b   1.000
_cell.length_c   1.000
_cell.angle_alpha   90.00
_cell.angle_beta   90.00
_cell.angle_gamma   90.00
#
_symmetry.space_group_name_H-M   'P 1'
#
loop_
_entity.id
_entity.type
_entity.pdbx_description
1 polymer ?
#
loop_
_entity_poly.entity_id
_entity_poly.type
_entity_poly.pdbx_seq_one_letter_code
_entity_poly.pdbx_strand_id
1 'polypeptide(L)' 'MQSIEIKAEQFFELLKLKDTSMWAIFSQMIDGNEKEIIFLDQEDKILFNYVLPSTQEKLEEDRKEFSKQFADKLADLN' A
#
# COMPACT_ATOMS: atom_id res chain seq x y z
N MET A 1 1.14 18.11 -3.66
CA MET A 1 1.50 16.71 -3.39
C MET A 1 1.24 16.46 -1.92
N GLN A 2 0.38 15.49 -1.58
CA GLN A 2 0.05 15.17 -0.19
C GLN A 2 0.82 13.92 0.23
N SER A 3 1.45 13.95 1.40
CA SER A 3 2.15 12.82 1.99
C SER A 3 1.33 12.27 3.16
N ILE A 4 1.18 10.95 3.23
CA ILE A 4 0.45 10.24 4.27
C ILE A 4 1.42 9.25 4.91
N GLU A 5 1.63 9.37 6.21
CA GLU A 5 2.43 8.44 6.98
C GLU A 5 1.53 7.37 7.59
N ILE A 6 1.85 6.10 7.36
CA ILE A 6 1.06 4.96 7.81
C ILE A 6 1.96 4.01 8.60
N LYS A 7 1.57 3.70 9.84
CA LYS A 7 2.18 2.61 10.59
C LYS A 7 1.84 1.28 9.91
N ALA A 8 2.85 0.61 9.35
CA ALA A 8 2.67 -0.61 8.58
C ALA A 8 1.93 -1.69 9.38
N GLU A 9 2.34 -1.89 10.64
CA GLU A 9 1.73 -2.88 11.53
C GLU A 9 0.24 -2.60 11.76
N GLN A 10 -0.11 -1.36 12.14
CA GLN A 10 -1.50 -0.94 12.35
C GLN A 10 -2.33 -1.04 11.06
N PHE A 11 -1.71 -0.77 9.91
CA PHE A 11 -2.38 -0.90 8.63
C PHE A 11 -2.71 -2.35 8.31
N PHE A 12 -1.77 -3.29 8.49
CA PHE A 12 -2.02 -4.72 8.30
C PHE A 12 -3.07 -5.25 9.27
N GLU A 13 -3.07 -4.79 10.52
CA GLU A 13 -4.14 -5.12 11.47
C GLU A 13 -5.50 -4.60 11.01
N LEU A 14 -5.57 -3.36 10.50
CA LEU A 14 -6.79 -2.77 9.96
C LEU A 14 -7.32 -3.55 8.75
N LEU A 15 -6.44 -4.04 7.87
CA LEU A 15 -6.82 -4.91 6.75
C LEU A 15 -7.46 -6.21 7.23
N LYS A 16 -6.85 -6.87 8.24
CA LYS A 16 -7.40 -8.09 8.86
C LYS A 16 -8.74 -7.83 9.53
N LEU A 17 -8.88 -6.72 10.26
CA LEU A 17 -10.12 -6.35 10.95
C LEU A 17 -11.27 -6.04 9.99
N LYS A 18 -10.97 -5.40 8.85
CA LYS A 18 -11.96 -5.04 7.83
C LYS A 18 -12.22 -6.13 6.80
N ASP A 19 -11.53 -7.28 6.91
CA ASP A 19 -11.54 -8.35 5.91
C ASP A 19 -11.38 -7.80 4.49
N THR A 20 -10.40 -6.91 4.31
CA THR A 20 -10.22 -6.15 3.08
C THR A 20 -8.76 -6.09 2.64
N SER A 21 -8.55 -5.86 1.35
CA SER A 21 -7.23 -5.79 0.74
C SER A 21 -6.65 -4.38 0.80
N MET A 22 -5.32 -4.25 0.89
CA MET A 22 -4.60 -2.97 0.78
C MET A 22 -5.10 -2.15 -0.42
N TRP A 23 -5.24 -2.79 -1.58
CA TRP A 23 -5.73 -2.18 -2.82
C TRP A 23 -7.15 -1.64 -2.72
N ALA A 24 -8.02 -2.26 -1.93
CA ALA A 24 -9.38 -1.77 -1.72
C ALA A 24 -9.37 -0.46 -0.92
N ILE A 25 -8.49 -0.35 0.07
CA ILE A 25 -8.27 0.91 0.81
C ILE A 25 -7.67 1.98 -0.11
N PHE A 26 -6.64 1.62 -0.88
CA PHE A 26 -6.00 2.55 -1.82
C PHE A 26 -6.97 3.07 -2.87
N SER A 27 -7.81 2.22 -3.44
CA SER A 27 -8.86 2.61 -4.39
C SER A 27 -9.83 3.62 -3.80
N GLN A 28 -10.16 3.51 -2.51
CA GLN A 28 -10.98 4.50 -1.81
C GLN A 28 -10.25 5.82 -1.51
N MET A 29 -8.91 5.81 -1.47
CA MET A 29 -8.10 7.01 -1.27
C MET A 29 -7.83 7.79 -2.56
N ILE A 30 -8.10 7.20 -3.73
CA ILE A 30 -7.97 7.86 -5.03
C ILE A 30 -9.03 8.94 -5.15
N ASP A 31 -8.56 10.17 -5.22
CA ASP A 31 -9.40 11.37 -5.31
C ASP A 31 -9.03 12.23 -6.54
N GLY A 32 -8.35 11.64 -7.52
CA GLY A 32 -7.81 12.36 -8.69
C GLY A 32 -6.48 13.09 -8.43
N ASN A 33 -5.93 12.98 -7.21
CA ASN A 33 -4.64 13.57 -6.82
C ASN A 33 -3.63 12.49 -6.48
N GLU A 34 -2.37 12.69 -6.85
CA GLU A 34 -1.25 11.83 -6.45
C GLU A 34 -0.91 12.07 -4.97
N LYS A 35 -0.85 10.96 -4.22
CA LYS A 35 -0.52 10.96 -2.79
C LYS A 35 0.66 10.05 -2.56
N GLU A 36 1.57 10.45 -1.71
CA GLU A 36 2.68 9.60 -1.28
C GLU A 36 2.32 8.94 0.03
N ILE A 37 2.30 7.61 0.07
CA ILE A 37 2.06 6.80 1.26
C ILE A 37 3.40 6.30 1.78
N ILE A 38 3.80 6.77 2.94
CA ILE A 38 5.04 6.40 3.61
C ILE A 38 4.71 5.38 4.68
N PHE A 39 5.11 4.13 4.47
CA PHE A 39 4.96 3.08 5.47
C PHE A 39 6.08 3.18 6.47
N LEU A 40 5.70 3.43 7.72
CA LEU A 40 6.59 3.53 8.86
C LEU A 40 6.47 2.28 9.74
N ASP A 41 7.57 1.91 10.36
CA ASP A 41 7.61 0.91 11.43
C ASP A 41 7.07 1.48 12.76
N GLN A 42 6.96 0.63 13.80
CA GLN A 42 6.60 1.07 15.14
C GLN A 42 7.52 2.20 15.66
N GLU A 43 8.81 2.16 15.31
CA GLU A 43 9.80 3.17 15.69
C GLU A 43 9.84 4.43 14.80
N ASP A 44 8.82 4.68 13.97
CA ASP A 44 8.77 5.82 13.01
C ASP A 44 9.86 5.77 11.93
N LYS A 45 10.47 4.60 11.71
CA LYS A 45 11.43 4.37 10.62
C LYS A 45 10.69 4.08 9.32
N ILE A 46 11.11 4.72 8.24
CA ILE A 46 10.57 4.46 6.89
C ILE A 46 10.95 3.03 6.47
N LEU A 47 9.94 2.18 6.28
CA LEU A 47 10.11 0.84 5.72
C LEU A 47 10.10 0.90 4.20
N PHE A 48 9.10 1.57 3.62
CA PHE A 48 8.97 1.79 2.19
C PHE A 48 7.97 2.92 1.91
N ASN A 49 8.08 3.53 0.73
CA ASN A 49 7.18 4.55 0.23
C ASN A 49 6.47 4.04 -1.02
N TYR A 50 5.16 4.29 -1.09
CA TYR A 50 4.30 3.94 -2.22
C TYR A 50 3.61 5.20 -2.71
N VAL A 51 3.71 5.48 -4.00
CA VAL A 51 2.99 6.61 -4.60
C VAL A 51 1.63 6.11 -5.07
N LEU A 52 0.58 6.53 -4.37
CA LEU A 52 -0.80 6.25 -4.76
C LEU A 52 -1.09 7.04 -6.05
N PRO A 53 -1.42 6.35 -7.15
CA PRO A 53 -1.76 7.01 -8.39
C PRO A 53 -3.06 7.80 -8.27
N SER A 54 -3.20 8.82 -9.11
CA SER A 54 -4.43 9.62 -9.19
C SER A 54 -5.61 8.90 -9.88
N THR A 55 -5.38 7.75 -10.51
CA THR A 55 -6.39 6.99 -11.25
C THR A 55 -6.41 5.51 -10.88
N GLN A 56 -7.60 4.92 -10.88
CA GLN A 56 -7.78 3.49 -10.59
C GLN A 56 -7.09 2.58 -11.62
N GLU A 57 -6.99 3.02 -12.87
CA GLU A 57 -6.37 2.22 -13.94
C GLU A 57 -4.90 1.91 -13.62
N LYS A 58 -4.14 2.94 -13.21
CA LYS A 58 -2.75 2.79 -12.77
C LYS A 58 -2.63 1.96 -11.49
N LEU A 59 -3.59 2.09 -10.57
CA LEU A 59 -3.61 1.28 -9.34
C LEU A 59 -3.75 -0.22 -9.65
N GLU A 60 -4.60 -0.56 -10.61
CA GLU A 60 -4.78 -1.96 -11.03
C GLU A 60 -3.55 -2.51 -11.78
N GLU A 61 -2.83 -1.65 -12.52
CA GLU A 61 -1.53 -2.00 -13.10
C GLU A 61 -0.49 -2.27 -12.01
N ASP A 62 -0.33 -1.35 -11.05
CA ASP A 62 0.54 -1.52 -9.88
C ASP A 62 0.21 -2.80 -9.12
N ARG A 63 -1.08 -3.09 -8.92
CA ARG A 63 -1.53 -4.31 -8.25
C ARG A 63 -1.06 -5.57 -8.97
N LYS A 64 -1.14 -5.60 -10.30
CA LYS A 64 -0.69 -6.76 -11.10
C LYS A 64 0.82 -6.92 -11.02
N GLU A 65 1.58 -5.84 -11.12
CA GLU A 65 3.03 -5.87 -11.00
C GLU A 65 3.47 -6.27 -9.59
N PHE A 66 2.85 -5.69 -8.57
CA PHE A 66 3.12 -5.99 -7.17
C PHE A 66 2.77 -7.44 -6.83
N SER A 67 1.61 -7.95 -7.26
CA SER A 67 1.25 -9.34 -7.02
C SER A 67 2.25 -10.32 -7.64
N LYS A 68 2.88 -9.94 -8.77
CA LYS A 68 3.92 -10.73 -9.42
C LYS A 68 5.24 -10.67 -8.63
N GLN A 69 5.68 -9.48 -8.22
CA GLN A 69 6.94 -9.29 -7.49
C GLN A 69 6.87 -9.77 -6.03
N PHE A 70 5.71 -9.68 -5.40
CA PHE A 70 5.51 -10.04 -3.99
C PHE A 70 5.27 -11.54 -3.81
N ALA A 71 4.67 -12.22 -4.79
CA ALA A 71 4.57 -13.69 -4.80
C ALA A 71 5.97 -14.32 -4.79
N ASP A 72 6.92 -13.76 -5.55
CA ASP A 72 8.32 -14.17 -5.54
C ASP A 72 9.01 -13.89 -4.19
N LYS A 73 8.79 -12.73 -3.57
CA LYS A 73 9.38 -12.40 -2.26
C LYS A 73 8.84 -13.23 -1.09
N LEU A 74 7.57 -13.63 -1.12
CA LEU A 74 6.99 -14.51 -0.09
C LEU A 74 7.45 -15.96 -0.24
N ALA A 75 7.78 -16.39 -1.47
CA ALA A 75 8.36 -17.72 -1.70
C ALA A 75 9.76 -17.85 -1.08
N ASP A 76 10.52 -16.77 -0.99
CA ASP A 76 11.87 -16.72 -0.39
C ASP A 76 11.86 -16.61 1.15
N LEU A 77 10.69 -16.39 1.75
CA LEU A 77 10.49 -16.33 3.21
C LEU A 77 10.09 -17.68 3.85
N ASN A 78 10.12 -18.78 3.08
CA ASN A 78 9.87 -20.15 3.56
C ASN A 78 11.16 -20.96 3.76
#